data_AF-A0A377ZXL6-F1
#
_entry.id   AF-A0A377ZXL6-F1
#
_cell.length_a   1.000
_cell.length_b   1.000
_cell.length_c   1.000
_cell.angle_alpha   90.00
_cell.angle_beta   90.00
_cell.angle_gamma   90.00
#
_symmetry.space_group_name_H-M   'P 1'
#
loop_
_entity.id
_entity.type
_entity.pdbx_description
1 polymer ?
#
loop_
_entity_poly.entity_id
_entity_poly.type
_entity_poly.pdbx_seq_one_letter_code
_entity_poly.pdbx_strand_id
1 'polypeptide(L)' 'MKSNGHYAWLSLEVYQKNESAVSFYHAQGFRIEDCAWQDDTQHPTWIMRWPADQMP' A
#
# COMPACT_ATOMS: atom_id res chain seq x y z
N MET A 1 -22.09 -5.96 -21.74
CA MET A 1 -21.33 -6.34 -20.53
C MET A 1 -20.18 -5.36 -20.39
N LYS A 2 -20.16 -4.54 -19.33
CA LYS A 2 -19.05 -3.61 -19.09
C LYS A 2 -17.95 -4.38 -18.36
N SER A 3 -16.84 -4.63 -19.03
CA SER A 3 -15.60 -5.10 -18.42
C SER A 3 -15.07 -3.97 -17.52
N ASN A 4 -15.24 -4.15 -16.21
CA ASN A 4 -14.82 -3.21 -15.18
C ASN A 4 -13.28 -3.30 -15.05
N GLY A 5 -12.58 -2.51 -15.86
CA GLY A 5 -11.13 -2.62 -16.02
C GLY A 5 -10.35 -2.31 -14.74
N HIS A 6 -9.66 -3.34 -14.24
CA HIS A 6 -8.27 -3.29 -13.78
C HIS A 6 -7.87 -2.09 -12.92
N TYR A 7 -8.01 -2.22 -11.59
CA TYR A 7 -7.12 -1.53 -10.64
C TYR A 7 -5.71 -2.09 -10.81
N ALA A 8 -5.04 -1.77 -11.91
CA ALA A 8 -3.71 -2.30 -12.22
C ALA A 8 -2.64 -1.83 -11.21
N TRP A 9 -2.94 -0.83 -10.37
CA TRP A 9 -1.97 -0.27 -9.44
C TRP A 9 -2.69 0.31 -8.22
N LEU A 10 -2.90 -0.51 -7.19
CA LEU A 10 -3.42 -0.04 -5.91
C LEU A 10 -2.25 0.30 -4.99
N SER A 11 -2.15 1.56 -4.57
CA SER A 11 -1.15 2.06 -3.63
C SER A 11 -1.81 2.73 -2.43
N LEU A 12 -1.16 2.65 -1.28
CA LEU A 12 -1.57 3.33 -0.06
C LEU A 12 -0.36 3.80 0.74
N GLU A 13 -0.57 4.78 1.60
CA GLU A 13 0.41 5.26 2.56
C GLU A 13 -0.01 4.84 3.97
N VAL A 14 0.92 4.28 4.75
CA VAL A 14 0.67 3.85 6.13
C VAL A 14 1.80 4.30 7.04
N TYR A 15 1.47 4.83 8.22
CA TYR A 15 2.50 5.17 9.21
C TYR A 15 3.31 3.96 9.62
N GLN A 16 4.64 4.10 9.66
CA GLN A 16 5.54 2.99 10.03
C GLN A 16 5.26 2.47 11.44
N LYS A 17 4.84 3.37 12.36
CA LYS A 17 4.48 3.02 13.74
C LYS A 17 3.15 2.25 13.87
N ASN A 18 2.33 2.21 12.82
CA ASN A 18 1.07 1.48 12.86
C ASN A 18 1.30 0.03 12.41
N GLU A 19 2.00 -0.72 13.26
CA GLU A 19 2.40 -2.11 12.98
C GLU A 19 1.21 -3.01 12.67
N SER A 20 0.05 -2.76 13.29
CA SER A 20 -1.18 -3.50 13.01
C SER A 20 -1.67 -3.29 11.58
N ALA A 21 -1.69 -2.05 11.09
CA ALA A 21 -2.08 -1.76 9.71
C ALA A 21 -1.03 -2.28 8.71
N VAL A 22 0.27 -2.10 9.00
CA VAL A 22 1.37 -2.61 8.17
C VAL A 22 1.26 -4.13 8.02
N SER A 23 1.09 -4.85 9.13
CA SER A 23 0.91 -6.31 9.15
C SER A 23 -0.34 -6.73 8.36
N PHE A 24 -1.45 -6.02 8.55
CA PHE A 24 -2.69 -6.27 7.80
C PHE A 24 -2.46 -6.15 6.29
N TYR A 25 -1.86 -5.07 5.80
CA TYR A 25 -1.65 -4.86 4.37
C TYR A 25 -0.64 -5.83 3.78
N HIS A 26 0.40 -6.20 4.53
CA HIS A 26 1.29 -7.28 4.12
C HIS A 26 0.55 -8.60 3.93
N ALA A 27 -0.35 -8.97 4.86
CA ALA A 27 -1.16 -10.18 4.74
C ALA A 27 -2.13 -10.14 3.54
N GLN A 28 -2.57 -8.95 3.11
CA GLN A 28 -3.36 -8.75 1.89
C GLN A 28 -2.53 -8.75 0.59
N GLY A 29 -1.20 -8.90 0.68
CA GLY A 29 -0.31 -8.98 -0.49
C GLY A 29 0.31 -7.64 -0.90
N PHE A 30 0.13 -6.56 -0.13
CA PHE A 30 0.86 -5.33 -0.37
C PHE A 30 2.34 -5.47 -0.01
N ARG A 31 3.19 -4.81 -0.79
CA ARG A 31 4.64 -4.72 -0.57
C ARG A 31 5.04 -3.27 -0.36
N ILE A 32 6.02 -3.02 0.50
CA ILE A 32 6.61 -1.70 0.66
C ILE A 32 7.38 -1.38 -0.64
N GLU A 33 7.06 -0.26 -1.27
CA GLU A 33 7.73 0.26 -2.46
C GLU A 33 8.73 1.36 -2.07
N ASP A 34 8.33 2.25 -1.16
CA ASP A 34 9.15 3.40 -0.75
C ASP A 34 8.76 3.90 0.66
N CYS A 35 9.50 4.87 1.19
CA CYS A 35 9.14 5.64 2.38
C CYS A 35 8.94 7.12 2.07
N ALA A 36 8.02 7.74 2.81
CA ALA A 36 7.84 9.18 2.79
C ALA A 36 7.93 9.74 4.21
N TRP A 37 8.21 11.05 4.30
CA TRP A 37 8.14 11.79 5.54
C TRP A 37 6.86 12.63 5.53
N GLN A 38 6.03 12.50 6.56
CA GLN A 38 4.81 13.29 6.66
C GLN A 38 5.08 14.57 7.44
N ASP A 39 5.06 15.73 6.76
CA ASP A 39 5.48 17.02 7.33
C ASP A 39 4.62 17.46 8.52
N ASP A 40 3.30 17.25 8.44
CA ASP A 40 2.35 17.68 9.48
C ASP A 40 2.51 16.90 10.79
N THR A 41 2.77 15.60 10.70
CA THR A 41 2.89 14.72 11.88
C THR A 41 4.33 14.40 12.27
N GLN A 42 5.30 14.82 11.44
CA GLN A 42 6.73 14.56 11.60
C GLN A 42 7.04 13.08 11.85
N HIS A 43 6.38 12.22 11.07
CA HIS A 43 6.52 10.78 11.18
C HIS A 43 6.76 10.16 9.81
N PRO A 44 7.57 9.10 9.74
CA PRO A 44 7.77 8.40 8.50
C PRO A 44 6.54 7.52 8.19
N THR A 45 6.28 7.33 6.91
CA THR A 45 5.26 6.44 6.37
C THR A 45 5.89 5.48 5.35
N TRP A 46 5.22 4.36 5.13
CA TRP A 46 5.48 3.44 4.03
C TRP A 46 4.49 3.71 2.91
N ILE A 47 5.01 3.81 1.69
CA ILE A 47 4.21 3.70 0.47
C ILE A 47 4.16 2.21 0.13
N MET A 48 2.98 1.62 0.23
CA MET A 48 2.73 0.21 -0.05
C MET A 48 1.94 0.03 -1.33
N ARG A 49 2.27 -0.99 -2.12
CA ARG A 49 1.61 -1.30 -3.40
C ARG A 49 1.18 -2.74 -3.49
N TRP A 50 0.00 -2.95 -4.06
CA TRP A 50 -0.46 -4.27 -4.46
C TRP A 50 0.01 -4.56 -5.90
N PRO A 51 0.81 -5.61 -6.13
CA PRO A 51 1.34 -5.90 -7.45
C PRO A 51 0.24 -6.35 -8.43
N ALA A 52 0.21 -5.73 -9.60
CA ALA A 52 -0.71 -6.05 -10.71
C ALA A 52 -0.54 -7.51 -11.18
N ASP A 53 0.66 -8.06 -11.03
CA ASP A 53 1.06 -9.40 -11.48
C ASP A 53 0.41 -10.54 -10.68
N GLN A 54 -0.46 -10.23 -9.70
CA GLN A 54 -1.20 -11.23 -8.93
C GLN A 54 -2.60 -11.55 -9.47
N MET A 55 -2.97 -11.06 -10.66
CA MET A 55 -4.21 -11.53 -11.31
C MET A 55 -4.02 -12.98 -11.83
N PRO A 56 -4.86 -13.96 -11.43
CA PRO A 56 -4.85 -15.31 -12.01
C PRO A 56 -5.16 -15.31 -13.51
#